data_AF-Q9R6M1-F1
#
_entry.id   AF-Q9R6M1-F1
#
_cell.length_a   1.000
_cell.length_b   1.000
_cell.length_c   1.000
_cell.angle_alpha   90.00
_cell.angle_beta   90.00
_cell.angle_gamma   90.00
#
_symmetry.space_group_name_H-M   'P 1'
#
loop_
_entity.id
_entity.type
_entity.pdbx_description
1 polymer ?
#
loop_
_entity_poly.entity_id
_entity_poly.type
_entity_poly.pdbx_seq_one_letter_code
_entity_poly.pdbx_strand_id
1 'polypeptide(L)'
;MKVPYAGGKMDPEHFSALSLERQKAISCSYASLLAMNVIHRLEALNGLEKFALYIDYCAEVLDLISLKELTIARYVFAPENGLTDQLRTRKVAITNNFVKLKKGGGKGLTPDKVLERIALNGANDLKLIAAADIVNNSREQFNFGIIEHDVWIATSDDKLYEFCCACPGYMRRERGGPLARYVETHTDIKGTRYWRDSIEIQQRRLEERYFAVDREREMDSIVQSAFDIEADLLNGKADDYFRLRSWRSPRVMHN
;
A
#
# COMPACT_ATOMS: atom_id res chain seq x y z
N MET A 1 -2.52 16.09 30.47
CA MET A 1 -2.05 14.94 31.26
C MET A 1 -1.56 13.88 30.27
N LYS A 2 -0.24 13.72 30.10
CA LYS A 2 0.32 12.64 29.25
C LYS A 2 0.26 11.36 30.07
N VAL A 3 -0.61 10.44 29.72
CA VAL A 3 -0.62 9.10 30.33
C VAL A 3 0.59 8.35 29.76
N PRO A 4 1.58 7.97 30.58
CA PRO A 4 2.72 7.23 30.07
C PRO A 4 2.25 5.81 29.75
N TYR A 5 2.40 5.40 28.50
CA TYR A 5 2.25 4.01 28.12
C TYR A 5 3.39 3.22 28.81
N ALA A 6 3.03 2.48 29.84
CA ALA A 6 3.92 1.52 30.50
C ALA A 6 4.06 0.30 29.59
N GLY A 7 4.95 0.41 28.60
CA GLY A 7 5.42 -0.72 27.82
C GLY A 7 6.94 -0.67 27.81
N GLY A 8 7.58 -1.69 28.39
CA GLY A 8 9.00 -1.95 28.10
C GLY A 8 9.21 -2.03 26.60
N LYS A 9 10.46 -1.94 26.13
CA LYS A 9 10.79 -2.22 24.72
C LYS A 9 10.44 -3.67 24.43
N MET A 10 9.18 -3.91 24.08
CA MET A 10 8.70 -5.16 23.54
C MET A 10 9.39 -5.30 22.19
N ASP A 11 10.04 -6.43 21.95
CA ASP A 11 10.52 -6.71 20.61
C ASP A 11 9.33 -6.59 19.65
N PRO A 12 9.50 -5.89 18.52
CA PRO A 12 8.41 -5.71 17.58
C PRO A 12 7.88 -7.07 17.14
N GLU A 13 6.55 -7.25 17.19
CA GLU A 13 5.86 -8.44 16.73
C GLU A 13 6.26 -8.72 15.26
N HIS A 14 6.61 -9.96 14.93
CA HIS A 14 6.94 -10.39 13.56
C HIS A 14 5.69 -10.92 12.87
N PHE A 15 5.61 -10.84 11.54
CA PHE A 15 4.47 -11.39 10.78
C PHE A 15 4.27 -12.89 11.05
N SER A 16 5.36 -13.65 11.14
CA SER A 16 5.38 -15.06 11.52
C SER A 16 4.87 -15.36 12.94
N ALA A 17 4.91 -14.39 13.84
CA ALA A 17 4.42 -14.54 15.21
C ALA A 17 2.91 -14.28 15.34
N LEU A 18 2.26 -13.80 14.29
CA LEU A 18 0.82 -13.53 14.26
C LEU A 18 0.02 -14.85 14.21
N SER A 19 -1.21 -14.82 14.73
CA SER A 19 -2.17 -15.90 14.46
C SER A 19 -2.47 -16.00 12.97
N LEU A 20 -2.80 -17.21 12.49
CA LEU A 20 -3.14 -17.44 11.08
C LEU A 20 -4.25 -16.50 10.58
N GLU A 21 -5.27 -16.23 11.41
CA GLU A 21 -6.34 -15.28 11.08
C GLU A 21 -5.80 -13.85 10.87
N ARG A 22 -4.88 -13.39 11.73
CA ARG A 22 -4.23 -12.09 11.58
C ARG A 22 -3.34 -12.07 10.34
N GLN A 23 -2.59 -13.14 10.07
CA GLN A 23 -1.78 -13.28 8.86
C GLN A 23 -2.65 -13.17 7.61
N LYS A 24 -3.73 -13.94 7.51
CA LYS A 24 -4.69 -13.84 6.39
C LYS A 24 -5.25 -12.43 6.25
N ALA A 25 -5.62 -11.79 7.34
CA ALA A 25 -6.23 -10.46 7.31
C ALA A 25 -5.30 -9.33 6.81
N ILE A 26 -3.98 -9.44 6.99
CA ILE A 26 -3.04 -8.35 6.64
C ILE A 26 -2.01 -8.73 5.57
N SER A 27 -1.88 -10.02 5.23
CA SER A 27 -0.87 -10.56 4.31
C SER A 27 -0.76 -9.78 3.01
N CYS A 28 -1.90 -9.42 2.41
CA CYS A 28 -1.90 -8.69 1.15
C CYS A 28 -1.27 -7.29 1.28
N SER A 29 -1.67 -6.51 2.28
CA SER A 29 -1.08 -5.19 2.54
C SER A 29 0.37 -5.29 3.01
N TYR A 30 0.69 -6.30 3.81
CA TYR A 30 2.06 -6.56 4.29
C TYR A 30 3.01 -6.86 3.13
N ALA A 31 2.69 -7.87 2.31
CA ALA A 31 3.49 -8.26 1.15
C ALA A 31 3.62 -7.12 0.14
N SER A 32 2.53 -6.37 -0.09
CA SER A 32 2.52 -5.20 -0.97
C SER A 32 3.47 -4.10 -0.48
N LEU A 33 3.38 -3.70 0.79
CA LEU A 33 4.26 -2.68 1.36
C LEU A 33 5.72 -3.12 1.43
N LEU A 34 5.97 -4.41 1.64
CA LEU A 34 7.31 -4.96 1.65
C LEU A 34 7.92 -4.94 0.23
N ALA A 35 7.16 -5.39 -0.77
CA ALA A 35 7.52 -5.28 -2.19
C ALA A 35 7.83 -3.83 -2.59
N MET A 36 6.97 -2.89 -2.21
CA MET A 36 7.18 -1.47 -2.47
C MET A 36 8.51 -0.96 -1.89
N ASN A 37 8.85 -1.34 -0.65
CA ASN A 37 10.10 -0.95 0.00
C ASN A 37 11.35 -1.57 -0.66
N VAL A 38 11.26 -2.80 -1.16
CA VAL A 38 12.34 -3.42 -1.95
C VAL A 38 12.51 -2.70 -3.28
N ILE A 39 11.43 -2.55 -4.05
CA ILE A 39 11.45 -1.87 -5.35
C ILE A 39 11.94 -0.42 -5.23
N HIS A 40 11.61 0.28 -4.15
CA HIS A 40 12.07 1.64 -3.91
C HIS A 40 13.60 1.76 -3.88
N ARG A 41 14.29 0.73 -3.34
CA ARG A 41 15.75 0.66 -3.22
C ARG A 41 16.47 0.37 -4.55
N LEU A 42 15.76 -0.02 -5.61
CA LEU A 42 16.34 -0.28 -6.92
C LEU A 42 16.73 1.03 -7.62
N GLU A 43 17.96 1.51 -7.38
CA GLU A 43 18.44 2.80 -7.91
C GLU A 43 18.49 2.87 -9.44
N ALA A 44 18.63 1.73 -10.12
CA ALA A 44 18.66 1.66 -11.59
C ALA A 44 17.32 1.97 -12.26
N LEU A 45 16.21 1.92 -11.51
CA LEU A 45 14.86 2.13 -12.04
C LEU A 45 14.38 3.55 -11.74
N ASN A 46 13.77 4.19 -12.74
CA ASN A 46 13.05 5.44 -12.55
C ASN A 46 11.69 5.21 -11.85
N GLY A 47 11.03 6.28 -11.45
CA GLY A 47 9.76 6.22 -10.71
C GLY A 47 8.66 5.43 -11.43
N LEU A 48 8.55 5.60 -12.75
CA LEU A 48 7.52 4.93 -13.56
C LEU A 48 7.82 3.44 -13.71
N GLU A 49 9.10 3.08 -13.91
CA GLU A 49 9.55 1.67 -13.96
C GLU A 49 9.32 0.95 -12.63
N LYS A 50 9.59 1.63 -11.51
CA LYS A 50 9.29 1.12 -10.15
C LYS A 50 7.80 0.90 -9.98
N PHE A 51 6.97 1.87 -10.38
CA PHE A 51 5.52 1.74 -10.29
C PHE A 51 4.98 0.59 -11.16
N ALA A 52 5.47 0.45 -12.39
CA ALA A 52 5.11 -0.64 -13.28
C ALA A 52 5.50 -2.02 -12.70
N LEU A 53 6.70 -2.14 -12.14
CA LEU A 53 7.16 -3.38 -11.51
C LEU A 53 6.31 -3.74 -10.29
N TYR A 54 5.95 -2.74 -9.49
CA TYR A 54 5.12 -2.93 -8.30
C TYR A 54 3.69 -3.36 -8.62
N ILE A 55 3.03 -2.69 -9.58
CA ILE A 55 1.66 -3.08 -9.94
C ILE A 55 1.62 -4.46 -10.60
N ASP A 56 2.65 -4.83 -11.37
CA ASP A 56 2.77 -6.16 -11.95
C ASP A 56 2.85 -7.21 -10.82
N TYR A 57 3.66 -6.97 -9.79
CA TYR A 57 3.77 -7.87 -8.63
C TYR A 57 2.43 -8.01 -7.88
N CYS A 58 1.78 -6.89 -7.55
CA CYS A 58 0.48 -6.93 -6.87
C CYS A 58 -0.57 -7.67 -7.72
N ALA A 59 -0.53 -7.48 -9.03
CA ALA A 59 -1.44 -8.10 -9.97
C ALA A 59 -1.26 -9.61 -10.08
N GLU A 60 -0.03 -10.08 -10.26
CA GLU A 60 0.28 -11.47 -10.60
C GLU A 60 0.51 -12.35 -9.36
N VAL A 61 1.02 -11.79 -8.26
CA VAL A 61 1.36 -12.55 -7.04
C VAL A 61 0.29 -12.42 -5.97
N LEU A 62 -0.19 -11.20 -5.72
CA LEU A 62 -1.17 -10.96 -4.65
C LEU A 62 -2.61 -11.08 -5.11
N ASP A 63 -2.82 -11.28 -6.41
CA ASP A 63 -4.14 -11.26 -7.06
C ASP A 63 -4.98 -10.06 -6.58
N LEU A 64 -4.34 -8.89 -6.36
CA LEU A 64 -5.01 -7.67 -5.91
C LEU A 64 -4.43 -6.40 -6.56
N ILE A 65 -5.30 -5.46 -6.88
CA ILE A 65 -4.93 -4.08 -7.15
C ILE A 65 -5.72 -3.20 -6.17
N SER A 66 -5.13 -2.84 -5.03
CA SER A 66 -5.77 -1.97 -4.05
C SER A 66 -5.46 -0.50 -4.35
N LEU A 67 -6.50 0.33 -4.40
CA LEU A 67 -6.36 1.76 -4.65
C LEU A 67 -5.53 2.49 -3.58
N LYS A 68 -5.58 2.04 -2.32
CA LYS A 68 -4.80 2.64 -1.23
C LYS A 68 -3.31 2.36 -1.40
N GLU A 69 -2.95 1.09 -1.53
CA GLU A 69 -1.57 0.64 -1.76
C GLU A 69 -1.00 1.18 -3.08
N LEU A 70 -1.80 1.30 -4.15
CA LEU A 70 -1.38 1.97 -5.37
C LEU A 70 -1.12 3.46 -5.15
N THR A 71 -1.99 4.15 -4.40
CA THR A 71 -1.82 5.57 -4.09
C THR A 71 -0.53 5.80 -3.31
N ILE A 72 -0.26 5.00 -2.26
CA ILE A 72 1.00 5.05 -1.50
C ILE A 72 2.19 4.90 -2.45
N ALA A 73 2.19 3.86 -3.28
CA ALA A 73 3.28 3.59 -4.21
C ALA A 73 3.49 4.73 -5.22
N ARG A 74 2.41 5.34 -5.72
CA ARG A 74 2.50 6.50 -6.62
C ARG A 74 3.23 7.67 -5.95
N TYR A 75 2.94 7.98 -4.69
CA TYR A 75 3.66 9.02 -3.96
C TYR A 75 5.12 8.62 -3.68
N VAL A 76 5.35 7.37 -3.24
CA VAL A 76 6.70 6.86 -2.91
C VAL A 76 7.63 6.87 -4.13
N PHE A 77 7.14 6.48 -5.31
CA PHE A 77 7.96 6.42 -6.53
C PHE A 77 7.95 7.72 -7.35
N ALA A 78 7.16 8.72 -6.96
CA ALA A 78 7.13 9.99 -7.68
C ALA A 78 8.55 10.57 -7.79
N PRO A 79 8.92 11.19 -8.92
CA PRO A 79 10.21 11.86 -9.02
C PRO A 79 10.19 13.16 -8.18
N GLU A 80 11.36 13.75 -7.91
CA GLU A 80 11.48 14.98 -7.10
C GLU A 80 11.24 16.28 -7.92
N ASN A 81 11.41 16.19 -9.24
CA ASN A 81 11.20 17.29 -10.17
C ASN A 81 9.70 17.46 -10.49
N GLY A 82 9.28 18.69 -10.76
CA GLY A 82 7.90 18.98 -11.18
C GLY A 82 6.86 18.63 -10.12
N LEU A 83 7.08 19.01 -8.85
CA LEU A 83 6.10 18.87 -7.76
C LEU A 83 5.72 20.27 -7.23
N THR A 84 4.43 20.52 -6.97
CA THR A 84 4.00 21.66 -6.16
C THR A 84 4.41 21.45 -4.70
N ASP A 85 4.44 22.53 -3.90
CA ASP A 85 4.76 22.43 -2.48
C ASP A 85 3.77 21.57 -1.70
N GLN A 86 2.48 21.68 -2.01
CA GLN A 86 1.44 20.82 -1.41
C GLN A 86 1.69 19.33 -1.72
N LEU A 87 2.01 19.03 -2.98
CA LEU A 87 2.30 17.67 -3.42
C LEU A 87 3.60 17.14 -2.78
N ARG A 88 4.62 17.99 -2.66
CA ARG A 88 5.88 17.68 -1.97
C ARG A 88 5.64 17.35 -0.50
N THR A 89 4.82 18.13 0.21
CA THR A 89 4.46 17.87 1.61
C THR A 89 3.81 16.50 1.78
N ARG A 90 2.80 16.19 0.95
CA ARG A 90 2.13 14.87 0.98
C ARG A 90 3.07 13.72 0.65
N LYS A 91 3.89 13.89 -0.40
CA LYS A 91 4.91 12.91 -0.77
C LYS A 91 5.84 12.63 0.41
N VAL A 92 6.36 13.67 1.07
CA VAL A 92 7.25 13.53 2.22
C VAL A 92 6.55 12.84 3.38
N ALA A 93 5.30 13.20 3.68
CA ALA A 93 4.51 12.54 4.73
C ALA A 93 4.32 11.05 4.45
N ILE A 94 3.83 10.70 3.27
CA ILE A 94 3.58 9.31 2.86
C ILE A 94 4.89 8.51 2.83
N THR A 95 5.94 9.08 2.23
CA THR A 95 7.26 8.42 2.19
C THR A 95 7.76 8.16 3.61
N ASN A 96 7.71 9.14 4.51
CA ASN A 96 8.18 8.96 5.89
C ASN A 96 7.38 7.91 6.71
N ASN A 97 6.17 7.57 6.27
CA ASN A 97 5.29 6.61 6.94
C ASN A 97 5.54 5.19 6.45
N PHE A 98 5.61 5.03 5.13
CA PHE A 98 5.67 3.72 4.50
C PHE A 98 7.06 3.34 4.00
N VAL A 99 8.01 4.28 4.00
CA VAL A 99 9.39 4.12 3.51
C VAL A 99 10.36 4.92 4.38
N LYS A 100 10.99 4.28 5.36
CA LYS A 100 11.99 4.96 6.20
C LYS A 100 13.38 4.80 5.61
N LEU A 101 13.73 5.63 4.62
CA LEU A 101 15.13 5.83 4.25
C LEU A 101 15.80 6.74 5.28
N LYS A 102 16.98 6.36 5.79
CA LYS A 102 17.78 7.28 6.60
C LYS A 102 18.21 8.46 5.71
N LYS A 103 17.72 9.67 6.03
CA LYS A 103 18.24 10.91 5.44
C LYS A 103 19.70 11.11 5.89
N GLY A 104 20.61 11.20 4.93
CA GLY A 104 22.02 11.50 5.16
C GLY A 104 22.92 10.73 4.20
N GLY A 105 23.68 11.46 3.38
CA GLY A 105 24.51 10.92 2.32
C GLY A 105 25.33 9.69 2.70
N GLY A 106 25.13 8.61 1.94
CA GLY A 106 26.19 7.67 1.60
C GLY A 106 26.49 6.48 2.51
N LYS A 107 25.75 6.19 3.60
CA LYS A 107 26.09 4.99 4.43
C LYS A 107 24.89 4.22 4.99
N GLY A 108 24.35 3.34 4.14
CA GLY A 108 23.59 2.15 4.56
C GLY A 108 22.17 2.12 4.03
N LEU A 109 21.83 1.05 3.32
CA LEU A 109 20.42 0.67 3.07
C LEU A 109 19.71 0.54 4.42
N THR A 110 18.42 0.89 4.45
CA THR A 110 17.59 0.64 5.63
C THR A 110 17.67 -0.86 5.95
N PRO A 111 18.03 -1.25 7.19
CA PRO A 111 18.16 -2.66 7.54
C PRO A 111 16.87 -3.42 7.26
N ASP A 112 16.98 -4.65 6.78
CA ASP A 112 15.84 -5.44 6.34
C ASP A 112 14.79 -5.63 7.44
N LYS A 113 15.23 -5.88 8.69
CA LYS A 113 14.35 -5.90 9.89
C LYS A 113 13.57 -4.62 10.13
N VAL A 114 14.10 -3.47 9.70
CA VAL A 114 13.40 -2.19 9.83
C VAL A 114 12.28 -2.10 8.78
N LEU A 115 12.46 -2.71 7.61
CA LEU A 115 11.48 -2.71 6.53
C LEU A 115 10.33 -3.67 6.80
N GLU A 116 10.61 -4.85 7.37
CA GLU A 116 9.57 -5.75 7.91
C GLU A 116 8.65 -4.98 8.87
N ARG A 117 9.24 -4.27 9.84
CA ARG A 117 8.46 -3.50 10.81
C ARG A 117 7.68 -2.36 10.18
N ILE A 118 8.24 -1.67 9.18
CA ILE A 118 7.53 -0.59 8.48
C ILE A 118 6.35 -1.14 7.70
N ALA A 119 6.56 -2.22 6.95
CA ALA A 119 5.50 -2.88 6.19
C ALA A 119 4.41 -3.42 7.12
N LEU A 120 4.79 -4.04 8.25
CA LEU A 120 3.84 -4.60 9.20
C LEU A 120 3.02 -3.53 9.91
N ASN A 121 3.64 -2.43 10.34
CA ASN A 121 2.92 -1.29 10.91
C ASN A 121 1.96 -0.67 9.88
N GLY A 122 2.45 -0.43 8.66
CA GLY A 122 1.61 0.12 7.58
C GLY A 122 0.45 -0.81 7.22
N ALA A 123 0.63 -2.12 7.26
CA ALA A 123 -0.44 -3.09 7.02
C ALA A 123 -1.52 -3.05 8.12
N ASN A 124 -1.12 -2.85 9.38
CA ASN A 124 -2.07 -2.66 10.48
C ASN A 124 -2.83 -1.33 10.35
N ASP A 125 -2.16 -0.23 9.98
CA ASP A 125 -2.79 1.07 9.74
C ASP A 125 -3.80 0.98 8.58
N LEU A 126 -3.41 0.33 7.48
CA LEU A 126 -4.28 0.08 6.34
C LEU A 126 -5.51 -0.76 6.71
N LYS A 127 -5.33 -1.80 7.55
CA LYS A 127 -6.44 -2.61 8.06
C LYS A 127 -7.41 -1.76 8.88
N LEU A 128 -6.90 -0.90 9.76
CA LEU A 128 -7.72 -0.01 10.58
C LEU A 128 -8.54 0.94 9.71
N ILE A 129 -7.91 1.53 8.69
CA ILE A 129 -8.58 2.43 7.74
C ILE A 129 -9.59 1.69 6.88
N ALA A 130 -9.26 0.50 6.37
CA ALA A 130 -10.20 -0.32 5.62
C ALA A 130 -11.39 -0.77 6.47
N ALA A 131 -11.17 -1.11 7.74
CA ALA A 131 -12.26 -1.42 8.66
C ALA A 131 -13.18 -0.20 8.84
N ALA A 132 -12.61 1.00 8.99
CA ALA A 132 -13.41 2.22 9.11
C ALA A 132 -14.28 2.49 7.86
N ASP A 133 -13.75 2.23 6.66
CA ASP A 133 -14.46 2.44 5.40
C ASP A 133 -15.56 1.38 5.13
N ILE A 134 -15.42 0.16 5.67
CA ILE A 134 -16.29 -0.99 5.32
C ILE A 134 -17.38 -1.22 6.36
N VAL A 135 -17.28 -0.65 7.57
CA VAL A 135 -18.30 -0.82 8.62
C VAL A 135 -19.65 -0.26 8.15
N ASN A 136 -20.50 -1.17 7.70
CA ASN A 136 -21.90 -0.91 7.46
C ASN A 136 -22.63 -0.91 8.81
N ASN A 137 -22.83 0.27 9.38
CA ASN A 137 -23.56 0.47 10.63
C ASN A 137 -25.09 0.55 10.47
N SER A 138 -25.63 0.35 9.26
CA SER A 138 -27.09 0.32 9.03
C SER A 138 -27.83 -0.87 9.67
N ARG A 139 -27.13 -1.71 10.44
CA ARG A 139 -27.74 -2.84 11.18
C ARG A 139 -28.55 -2.39 12.40
N GLU A 140 -28.38 -1.16 12.89
CA GLU A 140 -29.24 -0.61 13.92
C GLU A 140 -30.50 -0.02 13.27
N GLN A 141 -31.54 -0.86 13.13
CA GLN A 141 -32.89 -0.39 12.82
C GLN A 141 -33.49 0.21 14.09
N PHE A 142 -33.57 1.54 14.14
CA PHE A 142 -34.34 2.23 15.17
C PHE A 142 -35.80 2.36 14.73
N ASN A 143 -36.72 2.51 15.68
CA ASN A 143 -38.16 2.65 15.40
C ASN A 143 -38.54 3.85 14.50
N PHE A 144 -37.60 4.77 14.25
CA PHE A 144 -37.76 5.93 13.39
C PHE A 144 -36.95 5.86 12.07
N GLY A 145 -36.33 4.70 11.78
CA GLY A 145 -35.62 4.46 10.53
C GLY A 145 -34.20 3.91 10.71
N ILE A 146 -33.51 3.75 9.59
CA ILE A 146 -32.08 3.39 9.54
C ILE A 146 -31.27 4.66 9.81
N ILE A 147 -30.43 4.65 10.85
CA ILE A 147 -29.43 5.70 11.06
C ILE A 147 -28.10 5.16 10.53
N GLU A 148 -27.48 5.89 9.60
CA GLU A 148 -26.07 5.69 9.27
C GLU A 148 -25.24 6.40 10.35
N HIS A 149 -24.46 5.65 11.13
CA HIS A 149 -23.54 6.24 12.10
C HIS A 149 -22.28 6.74 11.36
N ASP A 150 -21.62 7.78 11.86
CA ASP A 150 -20.33 8.17 11.31
C ASP A 150 -19.23 7.27 11.90
N VAL A 151 -18.31 6.77 11.05
CA VAL A 151 -17.11 6.06 11.52
C VAL A 151 -15.96 7.06 11.57
N TRP A 152 -15.47 7.36 12.78
CA TRP A 152 -14.38 8.30 13.00
C TRP A 152 -13.09 7.55 13.36
N ILE A 153 -12.00 7.88 12.67
CA ILE A 153 -10.64 7.56 13.14
C ILE A 153 -10.11 8.82 13.83
N ALA A 154 -10.07 8.79 15.17
CA ALA A 154 -9.36 9.80 15.94
C ALA A 154 -7.93 9.32 16.19
N THR A 155 -6.95 10.04 15.66
CA THR A 155 -5.53 9.74 15.86
C THR A 155 -4.78 11.00 16.27
N SER A 156 -3.85 10.85 17.22
CA SER A 156 -2.84 11.87 17.53
C SER A 156 -1.57 11.71 16.70
N ASP A 157 -1.53 10.73 15.81
CA ASP A 157 -0.45 10.54 14.86
C ASP A 157 -0.70 11.38 13.60
N ASP A 158 -0.02 12.52 13.51
CA ASP A 158 -0.06 13.44 12.36
C ASP A 158 0.19 12.71 11.03
N LYS A 159 0.97 11.63 11.07
CA LYS A 159 1.28 10.81 9.90
C LYS A 159 0.08 10.02 9.40
N LEU A 160 -0.66 9.42 10.32
CA LEU A 160 -1.88 8.68 10.01
C LEU A 160 -2.98 9.64 9.55
N TYR A 161 -3.04 10.84 10.14
CA TYR A 161 -3.92 11.91 9.69
C TYR A 161 -3.69 12.31 8.22
N GLU A 162 -2.44 12.65 7.86
CA GLU A 162 -2.09 13.02 6.48
C GLU A 162 -2.38 11.88 5.49
N PHE A 163 -2.20 10.62 5.92
CA PHE A 163 -2.54 9.47 5.11
C PHE A 163 -4.05 9.33 4.89
N CYS A 164 -4.87 9.51 5.93
CA CYS A 164 -6.33 9.53 5.81
C CYS A 164 -6.80 10.63 4.84
N CYS A 165 -6.15 11.80 4.84
CA CYS A 165 -6.47 12.88 3.89
C CYS A 165 -6.08 12.56 2.45
N ALA A 166 -5.09 11.69 2.23
CA ALA A 166 -4.58 11.34 0.91
C ALA A 166 -5.24 10.09 0.29
N CYS A 167 -5.88 9.25 1.10
CA CYS A 167 -6.45 7.99 0.63
C CYS A 167 -7.93 8.08 0.25
N PRO A 168 -8.34 7.36 -0.80
CA PRO A 168 -9.76 7.23 -1.13
C PRO A 168 -10.46 6.31 -0.12
N GLY A 169 -11.59 6.77 0.42
CA GLY A 169 -12.53 5.95 1.20
C GLY A 169 -13.46 5.12 0.30
N TYR A 170 -14.00 4.02 0.84
CA TYR A 170 -15.00 3.19 0.15
C TYR A 170 -16.42 3.58 0.60
N MET A 171 -17.33 3.82 -0.34
CA MET A 171 -18.73 4.13 -0.02
C MET A 171 -19.64 3.25 -0.89
N ARG A 172 -20.38 2.32 -0.26
CA ARG A 172 -21.36 1.46 -0.92
C ARG A 172 -22.72 2.18 -1.00
N ARG A 173 -22.92 3.07 -1.97
CA ARG A 173 -24.27 3.53 -2.37
C ARG A 173 -24.42 3.63 -3.88
N GLU A 174 -25.58 3.18 -4.38
CA GLU A 174 -25.98 3.12 -5.80
C GLU A 174 -26.14 4.48 -6.49
N ARG A 175 -26.03 5.60 -5.75
CA ARG A 175 -25.98 6.95 -6.31
C ARG A 175 -24.91 7.73 -5.56
N GLY A 176 -23.84 8.08 -6.27
CA GLY A 176 -22.67 8.77 -5.73
C GLY A 176 -23.07 10.03 -4.95
N GLY A 177 -22.75 10.03 -3.66
CA GLY A 177 -22.70 11.24 -2.85
C GLY A 177 -21.44 12.07 -3.17
N PRO A 178 -21.41 13.36 -2.81
CA PRO A 178 -20.46 14.38 -3.31
C PRO A 178 -18.98 14.18 -2.93
N LEU A 179 -18.66 13.11 -2.21
CA LEU A 179 -17.31 12.75 -1.77
C LEU A 179 -16.80 11.43 -2.35
N ALA A 180 -17.48 10.85 -3.35
CA ALA A 180 -16.82 9.93 -4.26
C ALA A 180 -15.84 10.76 -5.12
N ARG A 181 -14.56 10.81 -4.75
CA ARG A 181 -13.55 11.47 -5.60
C ARG A 181 -12.40 10.51 -5.90
N TYR A 182 -12.32 10.21 -7.20
CA TYR A 182 -11.12 10.30 -8.03
C TYR A 182 -9.82 9.98 -7.29
N VAL A 183 -9.16 8.89 -7.71
CA VAL A 183 -7.69 8.77 -7.58
C VAL A 183 -7.12 10.16 -7.81
N GLU A 184 -6.47 10.76 -6.81
CA GLU A 184 -6.04 12.16 -6.93
C GLU A 184 -5.12 12.25 -8.14
N THR A 185 -5.66 12.78 -9.23
CA THR A 185 -4.96 12.94 -10.49
C THR A 185 -4.28 14.28 -10.39
N HIS A 186 -3.11 14.31 -9.75
CA HIS A 186 -2.26 15.49 -9.79
C HIS A 186 -2.03 15.84 -11.26
N THR A 187 -2.37 17.08 -11.64
CA THR A 187 -2.08 17.57 -12.99
C THR A 187 -0.59 17.51 -13.19
N ASP A 188 -0.13 16.92 -14.30
CA ASP A 188 1.28 16.93 -14.66
C ASP A 188 1.82 18.37 -14.63
N ILE A 189 2.85 18.59 -13.83
CA ILE A 189 3.53 19.88 -13.75
C ILE A 189 4.68 19.87 -14.75
N LYS A 190 5.05 21.04 -15.27
CA LYS A 190 6.14 21.20 -16.24
C LYS A 190 7.39 20.42 -15.79
N GLY A 191 7.81 19.46 -16.61
CA GLY A 191 9.01 18.63 -16.36
C GLY A 191 8.74 17.19 -15.92
N THR A 192 7.48 16.76 -15.77
CA THR A 192 7.15 15.34 -15.53
C THR A 192 5.80 14.96 -16.16
N ARG A 193 5.69 13.69 -16.59
CA ARG A 193 4.43 13.04 -17.01
C ARG A 193 4.02 11.90 -16.08
N TYR A 194 4.75 11.74 -14.97
CA TYR A 194 4.64 10.59 -14.08
C TYR A 194 3.22 10.37 -13.55
N TRP A 195 2.51 11.45 -13.19
CA TRP A 195 1.19 11.34 -12.58
C TRP A 195 0.15 10.83 -13.57
N ARG A 196 0.18 11.30 -14.81
CA ARG A 196 -0.65 10.76 -15.91
C ARG A 196 -0.24 9.35 -16.28
N ASP A 197 1.04 9.12 -16.59
CA ASP A 197 1.51 7.85 -17.13
C ASP A 197 1.31 6.70 -16.10
N SER A 198 1.42 7.00 -14.78
CA SER A 198 1.09 6.02 -13.73
C SER A 198 -0.40 5.67 -13.65
N ILE A 199 -1.31 6.61 -13.97
CA ILE A 199 -2.75 6.32 -14.07
C ILE A 199 -3.03 5.44 -15.28
N GLU A 200 -2.39 5.71 -16.41
CA GLU A 200 -2.54 4.89 -17.62
C GLU A 200 -2.07 3.45 -17.38
N ILE A 201 -0.94 3.27 -16.69
CA ILE A 201 -0.45 1.94 -16.27
C ILE A 201 -1.46 1.25 -15.37
N GLN A 202 -2.00 1.96 -14.37
CA GLN A 202 -3.00 1.44 -13.45
C GLN A 202 -4.27 0.99 -14.20
N GLN A 203 -4.81 1.85 -15.05
CA GLN A 203 -6.02 1.59 -15.83
C GLN A 203 -5.85 0.34 -16.71
N ARG A 204 -4.75 0.27 -17.46
CA ARG A 204 -4.46 -0.90 -18.31
C ARG A 204 -4.41 -2.20 -17.51
N ARG A 205 -3.78 -2.18 -16.32
CA ARG A 205 -3.69 -3.38 -15.45
C ARG A 205 -5.04 -3.78 -14.86
N LEU A 206 -5.90 -2.82 -14.54
CA LEU A 206 -7.28 -3.08 -14.14
C LEU A 206 -8.07 -3.73 -15.28
N GLU A 207 -7.93 -3.24 -16.51
CA GLU A 207 -8.60 -3.79 -17.69
C GLU A 207 -8.14 -5.22 -18.03
N GLU A 208 -6.83 -5.48 -18.00
CA GLU A 208 -6.27 -6.84 -18.20
C GLU A 208 -6.80 -7.85 -17.18
N ARG A 209 -7.14 -7.39 -15.99
CA ARG A 209 -7.65 -8.21 -14.89
C ARG A 209 -9.17 -8.27 -14.80
N TYR A 210 -9.90 -7.61 -15.69
CA TYR A 210 -11.36 -7.52 -15.60
C TYR A 210 -12.04 -8.90 -15.48
N PHE A 211 -11.54 -9.89 -16.22
CA PHE A 211 -12.05 -11.27 -16.20
C PHE A 211 -11.59 -12.12 -14.99
N ALA A 212 -10.71 -11.59 -14.15
CA ALA A 212 -10.22 -12.25 -12.93
C ALA A 212 -10.89 -11.70 -11.65
N VAL A 213 -11.71 -10.64 -11.75
CA VAL A 213 -12.28 -9.94 -10.59
C VAL A 213 -13.19 -10.84 -9.73
N ASP A 214 -13.91 -11.78 -10.34
CA ASP A 214 -14.84 -12.68 -9.66
C ASP A 214 -14.18 -13.98 -9.17
N ARG A 215 -12.87 -14.15 -9.36
CA ARG A 215 -12.17 -15.32 -8.84
C ARG A 215 -12.03 -15.22 -7.33
N GLU A 216 -12.32 -16.33 -6.65
CA GLU A 216 -12.07 -16.43 -5.22
C GLU A 216 -10.56 -16.36 -4.98
N ARG A 217 -10.15 -15.52 -4.03
CA ARG A 217 -8.73 -15.34 -3.73
C ARG A 217 -8.22 -16.48 -2.88
N GLU A 218 -7.13 -17.10 -3.33
CA GLU A 218 -6.40 -18.10 -2.55
C GLU A 218 -5.57 -17.41 -1.45
N MET A 219 -6.21 -17.08 -0.33
CA MET A 219 -5.57 -16.36 0.78
C MET A 219 -4.35 -17.10 1.34
N ASP A 220 -4.32 -18.42 1.29
CA ASP A 220 -3.16 -19.22 1.73
C ASP A 220 -1.94 -18.97 0.82
N SER A 221 -2.15 -18.80 -0.49
CA SER A 221 -1.11 -18.43 -1.45
C SER A 221 -0.57 -17.01 -1.20
N ILE A 222 -1.45 -16.07 -0.84
CA ILE A 222 -1.06 -14.70 -0.49
C ILE A 222 -0.25 -14.65 0.82
N VAL A 223 -0.65 -15.43 1.82
CA VAL A 223 0.12 -15.58 3.07
C VAL A 223 1.49 -16.18 2.79
N GLN A 224 1.56 -17.22 1.95
CA GLN A 224 2.84 -17.81 1.55
C GLN A 224 3.73 -16.81 0.81
N SER A 225 3.17 -16.04 -0.12
CA SER A 225 3.90 -14.99 -0.85
C SER A 225 4.47 -13.92 0.10
N ALA A 226 3.76 -13.59 1.17
CA ALA A 226 4.25 -12.67 2.20
C ALA A 226 5.47 -13.24 2.94
N PHE A 227 5.46 -14.53 3.28
CA PHE A 227 6.62 -15.22 3.86
C PHE A 227 7.79 -15.34 2.88
N ASP A 228 7.52 -15.64 1.62
CA ASP A 228 8.56 -15.81 0.61
C ASP A 228 9.34 -14.51 0.38
N ILE A 229 8.64 -13.38 0.26
CA ILE A 229 9.28 -12.07 0.10
C ILE A 229 10.03 -11.66 1.37
N GLU A 230 9.51 -11.96 2.56
CA GLU A 230 10.19 -11.71 3.83
C GLU A 230 11.48 -12.52 3.92
N ALA A 231 11.42 -13.80 3.55
CA ALA A 231 12.59 -14.68 3.50
C ALA A 231 13.61 -14.20 2.47
N ASP A 232 13.19 -13.84 1.26
CA ASP A 232 14.08 -13.31 0.23
C ASP A 232 14.71 -11.98 0.67
N LEU A 233 13.97 -11.15 1.40
CA LEU A 233 14.49 -9.91 1.97
C LEU A 233 15.59 -10.20 3.00
N LEU A 234 15.31 -11.06 3.99
CA LEU A 234 16.25 -11.41 5.06
C LEU A 234 17.50 -12.15 4.54
N ASN A 235 17.37 -12.88 3.44
CA ASN A 235 18.47 -13.60 2.80
C ASN A 235 19.23 -12.76 1.76
N GLY A 236 18.88 -11.48 1.58
CA GLY A 236 19.54 -10.60 0.61
C GLY A 236 19.25 -10.92 -0.86
N LYS A 237 18.16 -11.64 -1.15
CA LYS A 237 17.73 -12.06 -2.49
C LYS A 237 16.58 -11.23 -3.06
N ALA A 238 15.93 -10.39 -2.25
CA ALA A 238 14.74 -9.65 -2.68
C ALA A 238 15.02 -8.69 -3.85
N ASP A 239 16.19 -8.05 -3.90
CA ASP A 239 16.56 -7.20 -5.04
C ASP A 239 16.58 -7.99 -6.36
N ASP A 240 17.18 -9.18 -6.35
CA ASP A 240 17.25 -10.05 -7.52
C ASP A 240 15.88 -10.64 -7.88
N TYR A 241 15.08 -11.01 -6.87
CA TYR A 241 13.69 -11.45 -7.05
C TYR A 241 12.87 -10.45 -7.88
N PHE A 242 13.01 -9.15 -7.59
CA PHE A 242 12.33 -8.09 -8.33
C PHE A 242 13.02 -7.72 -9.66
N ARG A 243 14.35 -7.69 -9.71
CA ARG A 243 15.10 -7.38 -10.95
C ARG A 243 14.89 -8.43 -12.03
N LEU A 244 14.97 -9.70 -11.66
CA LEU A 244 14.80 -10.83 -12.58
C LEU A 244 13.33 -11.15 -12.82
N ARG A 245 12.42 -10.56 -12.02
CA ARG A 245 10.98 -10.86 -12.06
C ARG A 245 10.71 -12.36 -11.92
N SER A 246 11.43 -13.03 -11.02
CA SER A 246 11.42 -14.50 -10.86
C SER A 246 10.05 -15.08 -10.52
N TRP A 247 9.11 -14.25 -10.08
CA TRP A 247 7.73 -14.58 -9.77
C TRP A 247 6.79 -14.54 -10.98
N ARG A 248 7.23 -13.99 -12.12
CA ARG A 248 6.42 -14.04 -13.34
C ARG A 248 6.40 -15.47 -13.87
N SER A 249 5.20 -16.01 -14.00
CA SER A 249 5.03 -17.22 -14.80
C SER A 249 5.50 -16.94 -16.24
N PRO A 250 6.19 -17.90 -16.92
CA PRO A 250 6.49 -17.76 -18.33
C PRO A 250 5.20 -17.45 -19.09
N ARG A 251 5.17 -16.32 -19.81
CA ARG A 251 4.00 -16.00 -20.65
C ARG A 251 3.83 -17.13 -21.64
N VAL A 252 2.75 -17.90 -21.50
CA VAL A 252 2.31 -18.81 -22.57
C VAL A 252 1.93 -17.90 -23.73
N MET A 253 2.81 -17.80 -24.73
CA MET A 253 2.46 -17.14 -25.98
C MET A 253 1.44 -18.04 -26.67
N HIS A 254 0.16 -17.69 -26.55
CA HIS A 254 -0.82 -18.19 -27.50
C HIS A 254 -0.57 -17.45 -28.81
N ASN A 255 0.03 -18.17 -29.76
CA ASN A 255 0.11 -17.77 -31.17
C ASN A 255 -1.30 -17.67 -31.77
#